data_AF-A0A238HDB7-F1
#
_entry.id   AF-A0A238HDB7-F1
#
_cell.length_a   1.000
_cell.length_b   1.000
_cell.length_c   1.000
_cell.angle_alpha   90.00
_cell.angle_beta   90.00
_cell.angle_gamma   90.00
#
_symmetry.space_group_name_H-M   'P 1'
#
loop_
_entity.id
_entity.type
_entity.pdbx_description
1 polymer ?
#
loop_
_entity_poly.entity_id
_entity_poly.type
_entity_poly.pdbx_seq_one_letter_code
_entity_poly.pdbx_strand_id
1 'polypeptide(L)'
;MYLLYVDESGSTTDPNQQYFILSGIAVHEKQTYWIENAMNDIAARFSTENPYEFELHGSPMRSGKSEWRGIDFEARMNAMKDCLNIIKEKKIHIFAAVIEHGYSSGQDTVTECFEQIASRFDMYLSRLHKNGQTHRGIAIFDKSSTGKSHSIIGTRI
;
A
#
# COMPACT_ATOMS: atom_id res chain seq x y z
N MET A 1 15.42 9.87 0.42
CA MET A 1 14.22 10.09 -0.41
C MET A 1 13.07 9.25 0.14
N TYR A 2 11.84 9.55 -0.26
CA TYR A 2 10.67 8.73 0.08
C TYR A 2 10.13 8.00 -1.15
N LEU A 3 9.78 6.74 -0.96
CA LEU A 3 9.11 5.88 -1.92
C LEU A 3 7.66 5.75 -1.49
N LEU A 4 6.72 6.15 -2.35
CA LEU A 4 5.30 5.93 -2.17
C LEU A 4 4.90 4.70 -3.00
N TYR A 5 4.71 3.55 -2.35
CA TYR A 5 4.14 2.38 -3.02
C TYR A 5 2.62 2.47 -2.97
N VAL A 6 1.95 2.32 -4.11
CA VAL A 6 0.49 2.49 -4.24
C VAL A 6 -0.12 1.25 -4.86
N ASP A 7 -1.22 0.81 -4.26
CA ASP A 7 -2.03 -0.32 -4.71
C ASP A 7 -3.53 0.02 -4.61
N GLU A 8 -4.34 -0.66 -5.42
CA GLU A 8 -5.78 -0.47 -5.54
C GLU A 8 -6.54 -1.63 -4.87
N SER A 9 -7.61 -1.28 -4.16
CA SER A 9 -8.57 -2.25 -3.65
C SER A 9 -9.94 -1.94 -4.22
N GLY A 10 -10.51 -2.96 -4.85
CA GLY A 10 -11.75 -2.87 -5.59
C GLY A 10 -11.54 -2.69 -7.09
N SER A 11 -12.63 -2.74 -7.82
CA SER A 11 -12.74 -2.62 -9.26
C SER A 11 -13.78 -1.55 -9.54
N THR A 12 -13.45 -0.63 -10.44
CA THR A 12 -14.42 0.37 -10.92
C THR A 12 -15.56 -0.26 -11.74
N THR A 13 -15.43 -1.53 -12.12
CA THR A 13 -16.42 -2.26 -12.95
C THR A 13 -17.25 -3.28 -12.18
N ASP A 14 -16.96 -3.56 -10.90
CA ASP A 14 -17.75 -4.50 -10.10
C ASP A 14 -18.89 -3.76 -9.38
N PRO A 15 -20.17 -3.96 -9.78
CA PRO A 15 -21.30 -3.26 -9.18
C PRO A 15 -21.60 -3.69 -7.74
N ASN A 16 -21.00 -4.78 -7.26
CA ASN A 16 -21.19 -5.25 -5.88
C ASN A 16 -20.24 -4.55 -4.89
N GLN A 17 -19.26 -3.80 -5.37
CA GLN A 17 -18.33 -3.08 -4.53
C GLN A 17 -18.81 -1.65 -4.29
N GLN A 18 -18.96 -1.29 -3.01
CA GLN A 18 -19.44 0.03 -2.61
C GLN A 18 -18.39 1.13 -2.76
N TYR A 19 -17.10 0.77 -2.69
CA TYR A 19 -16.01 1.73 -2.70
C TYR A 19 -14.90 1.28 -3.62
N PHE A 20 -14.33 2.23 -4.35
CA PHE A 20 -13.00 2.11 -4.93
C PHE A 20 -11.99 2.77 -4.01
N ILE A 21 -10.91 2.07 -3.68
CA ILE A 21 -9.88 2.55 -2.78
C ILE A 21 -8.54 2.53 -3.50
N LEU A 22 -7.89 3.68 -3.61
CA LEU A 22 -6.47 3.75 -3.94
C LEU A 22 -5.71 4.07 -2.67
N SER A 23 -4.75 3.23 -2.28
CA SER A 23 -4.00 3.41 -1.05
C SER A 23 -2.52 3.21 -1.26
N GLY A 24 -1.71 3.84 -0.43
CA GLY A 24 -0.28 3.68 -0.52
C GLY A 24 0.46 3.98 0.77
N ILE A 25 1.69 3.51 0.84
CA ILE A 25 2.60 3.73 1.96
C ILE A 25 3.80 4.55 1.52
N ALA A 26 4.13 5.60 2.27
CA ALA A 26 5.39 6.32 2.09
C ALA A 26 6.45 5.78 3.06
N VAL A 27 7.54 5.30 2.47
CA VAL A 27 8.68 4.69 3.17
C VAL A 27 9.93 5.48 2.82
N HIS A 28 10.74 5.82 3.82
CA HIS A 28 12.05 6.40 3.55
C HIS A 28 12.97 5.32 2.96
N GLU A 29 13.71 5.60 1.88
CA GLU A 29 14.51 4.60 1.15
C GLU A 29 15.43 3.74 2.03
N LYS A 30 15.95 4.32 3.12
CA LYS A 30 16.85 3.63 4.07
C LYS A 30 16.15 2.59 4.94
N GLN A 31 14.82 2.53 4.92
CA GLN A 31 14.02 1.59 5.72
C GLN A 31 13.56 0.37 4.93
N THR A 32 13.66 0.36 3.59
CA THR A 32 13.11 -0.70 2.74
C THR A 32 13.61 -2.08 3.14
N TYR A 33 14.93 -2.26 3.25
CA TYR A 33 15.57 -3.49 3.69
C TYR A 33 15.06 -3.97 5.06
N TRP A 34 14.87 -3.06 6.01
CA TRP A 34 14.43 -3.39 7.36
C TRP A 34 12.94 -3.71 7.46
N ILE A 35 12.13 -3.16 6.56
CA ILE A 35 10.72 -3.48 6.43
C ILE A 35 10.58 -4.86 5.77
N GLU A 36 11.31 -5.08 4.68
CA GLU A 36 11.34 -6.36 3.97
C GLU A 36 11.76 -7.51 4.90
N ASN A 37 12.86 -7.37 5.65
CA ASN A 37 13.26 -8.38 6.62
C ASN A 37 12.17 -8.66 7.67
N ALA A 38 11.54 -7.62 8.22
CA ALA A 38 10.49 -7.80 9.22
C ALA A 38 9.24 -8.49 8.63
N MET A 39 8.90 -8.23 7.37
CA MET A 39 7.84 -8.93 6.64
C MET A 39 8.22 -10.40 6.39
N ASN A 40 9.47 -10.66 5.99
CA ASN A 40 9.98 -12.01 5.78
C ASN A 40 10.00 -12.84 7.07
N ASP A 41 10.33 -12.22 8.20
CA ASP A 41 10.27 -12.88 9.52
C ASP A 41 8.83 -13.34 9.85
N ILE A 42 7.82 -12.56 9.47
CA ILE A 42 6.42 -12.94 9.62
C ILE A 42 6.07 -14.11 8.70
N ALA A 43 6.46 -14.03 7.41
CA ALA A 43 6.17 -15.05 6.40
C ALA A 43 6.85 -16.40 6.70
N ALA A 44 8.07 -16.38 7.24
CA ALA A 44 8.85 -17.57 7.60
C ALA A 44 8.18 -18.45 8.67
N ARG A 45 7.19 -17.93 9.40
CA ARG A 45 6.37 -18.73 10.33
C ARG A 45 5.42 -19.70 9.63
N PHE A 46 5.13 -19.46 8.35
CA PHE A 46 4.12 -20.20 7.57
C PHE A 46 4.70 -20.95 6.37
N SER A 47 5.85 -20.51 5.86
CA SER A 47 6.60 -21.20 4.79
C SER A 47 8.08 -21.24 5.16
N THR A 48 8.56 -22.42 5.57
CA THR A 48 9.99 -22.62 5.90
C THR A 48 10.84 -22.90 4.67
N GLU A 49 10.24 -23.42 3.59
CA GLU A 49 10.96 -23.75 2.35
C GLU A 49 11.19 -22.50 1.51
N ASN A 50 10.12 -21.70 1.28
CA ASN A 50 10.17 -20.48 0.47
C ASN A 50 9.47 -19.33 1.20
N PRO A 51 10.07 -18.74 2.25
CA PRO A 51 9.46 -17.64 3.00
C PRO A 51 9.24 -16.38 2.14
N TYR A 52 10.13 -16.13 1.17
CA TYR A 52 10.10 -14.94 0.30
C TYR A 52 8.99 -15.00 -0.75
N GLU A 53 8.45 -16.18 -1.05
CA GLU A 53 7.35 -16.37 -2.00
C GLU A 53 5.99 -16.36 -1.31
N PHE A 54 5.96 -16.38 0.02
CA PHE A 54 4.72 -16.48 0.79
C PHE A 54 4.05 -15.11 0.93
N GLU A 55 3.03 -14.87 0.11
CA GLU A 55 2.37 -13.57 0.01
C GLU A 55 1.54 -13.21 1.27
N LEU A 56 1.85 -12.06 1.87
CA LEU A 56 1.13 -11.50 3.01
C LEU A 56 -0.06 -10.62 2.56
N HIS A 57 -0.96 -11.20 1.76
CA HIS A 57 -2.11 -10.51 1.18
C HIS A 57 -3.36 -10.62 2.06
N GLY A 58 -3.96 -9.47 2.41
CA GLY A 58 -5.08 -9.39 3.36
C GLY A 58 -6.32 -10.24 3.02
N SER A 59 -6.77 -10.27 1.76
CA SER A 59 -7.92 -11.06 1.30
C SER A 59 -7.72 -12.59 1.44
N PRO A 60 -6.65 -13.23 0.88
CA PRO A 60 -6.33 -14.63 1.14
C PRO A 60 -6.12 -14.94 2.63
N MET A 61 -5.38 -14.08 3.34
CA MET A 61 -5.17 -14.21 4.79
C MET A 61 -6.49 -14.22 5.56
N ARG A 62 -7.45 -13.33 5.25
CA ARG A 62 -8.73 -13.25 5.96
C ARG A 62 -9.60 -14.48 5.68
N SER A 63 -9.67 -14.86 4.40
CA SER A 63 -10.56 -15.93 3.93
C SER A 63 -9.99 -17.34 4.08
N GLY A 64 -8.69 -17.49 4.36
CA GLY A 64 -8.04 -18.79 4.50
C GLY A 64 -7.91 -19.51 3.16
N LYS A 65 -7.67 -18.73 2.09
CA LYS A 65 -7.57 -19.21 0.71
C LYS A 65 -6.12 -19.22 0.25
N SER A 66 -5.88 -19.87 -0.89
CA SER A 66 -4.55 -19.99 -1.51
C SER A 66 -3.52 -20.61 -0.54
N GLU A 67 -2.36 -19.98 -0.37
CA GLU A 67 -1.26 -20.39 0.50
C GLU A 67 -1.66 -20.41 1.99
N TRP A 68 -2.76 -19.72 2.33
CA TRP A 68 -3.29 -19.65 3.70
C TRP A 68 -4.28 -20.76 4.06
N ARG A 69 -4.54 -21.70 3.13
CA ARG A 69 -5.47 -22.81 3.35
C ARG A 69 -4.94 -23.74 4.45
N GLY A 70 -5.81 -24.06 5.41
CA GLY A 70 -5.48 -24.95 6.53
C GLY A 70 -4.74 -24.29 7.69
N ILE A 71 -4.37 -23.01 7.58
CA ILE A 71 -3.80 -22.23 8.68
C ILE A 71 -4.92 -21.70 9.57
N ASP A 72 -4.75 -21.85 10.88
CA ASP A 72 -5.74 -21.42 11.88
C ASP A 72 -6.09 -19.92 11.76
N PHE A 73 -7.35 -19.58 12.05
CA PHE A 73 -7.84 -18.21 11.93
C PHE A 73 -7.09 -17.22 12.84
N GLU A 74 -6.80 -17.60 14.09
CA GLU A 74 -6.08 -16.72 15.02
C GLU A 74 -4.64 -16.51 14.55
N ALA A 75 -3.99 -17.56 14.05
CA ALA A 75 -2.63 -17.44 13.48
C ALA A 75 -2.59 -16.46 12.30
N ARG A 76 -3.57 -16.54 11.39
CA ARG A 76 -3.72 -15.61 10.25
C ARG A 76 -3.97 -14.17 10.71
N MET A 77 -4.87 -13.99 11.67
CA MET A 77 -5.21 -12.66 12.20
C MET A 77 -4.03 -12.03 12.97
N ASN A 78 -3.25 -12.83 13.69
CA ASN A 78 -2.04 -12.35 14.35
C ASN A 78 -0.96 -11.95 13.34
N ALA A 79 -0.78 -12.71 12.25
CA ALA A 79 0.10 -12.30 11.17
C ALA A 79 -0.30 -10.94 10.56
N MET A 80 -1.59 -10.69 10.35
CA MET A 80 -2.07 -9.37 9.90
C MET A 80 -1.72 -8.26 10.90
N LYS A 81 -1.96 -8.49 12.19
CA LYS A 81 -1.63 -7.52 13.25
C LYS A 81 -0.13 -7.23 13.30
N ASP A 82 0.71 -8.24 13.09
CA ASP A 82 2.15 -8.09 13.05
C ASP A 82 2.58 -7.21 11.86
N CYS A 83 1.99 -7.40 10.67
CA CYS A 83 2.21 -6.49 9.54
C CYS A 83 1.82 -5.04 9.87
N LEU A 84 0.67 -4.84 10.52
CA LEU A 84 0.23 -3.50 10.95
C LEU A 84 1.15 -2.90 12.03
N ASN A 85 1.74 -3.73 12.90
CA ASN A 85 2.72 -3.28 13.89
C ASN A 85 4.00 -2.76 13.22
N ILE A 86 4.46 -3.36 12.11
CA ILE A 86 5.60 -2.85 11.33
C ILE A 86 5.34 -1.41 10.88
N ILE A 87 4.14 -1.10 10.40
CA ILE A 87 3.76 0.26 9.99
C ILE A 87 3.97 1.25 11.14
N LYS A 88 3.48 0.89 12.34
CA LYS A 88 3.61 1.71 13.54
C LYS A 88 5.06 1.88 13.97
N GLU A 89 5.82 0.79 14.07
CA GLU A 89 7.20 0.79 14.55
C GLU A 89 8.15 1.55 13.62
N LYS A 90 7.99 1.35 12.31
CA LYS A 90 8.82 2.00 11.28
C LYS A 90 8.35 3.41 10.95
N LYS A 91 7.23 3.87 11.54
CA LYS A 91 6.61 5.19 11.32
C LYS A 91 6.24 5.43 9.85
N ILE A 92 5.71 4.38 9.22
CA ILE A 92 5.27 4.42 7.82
C ILE A 92 4.00 5.27 7.74
N HIS A 93 3.95 6.18 6.77
CA HIS A 93 2.77 7.02 6.54
C HIS A 93 1.86 6.36 5.50
N ILE A 94 0.58 6.21 5.84
CA ILE A 94 -0.44 5.66 4.94
C ILE A 94 -1.18 6.83 4.28
N PHE A 95 -1.44 6.69 2.98
CA PHE A 95 -2.29 7.56 2.18
C PHE A 95 -3.43 6.72 1.63
N ALA A 96 -4.64 7.27 1.61
CA ALA A 96 -5.80 6.62 1.03
C ALA A 96 -6.73 7.65 0.39
N ALA A 97 -7.24 7.31 -0.79
CA ALA A 97 -8.37 7.97 -1.43
C ALA A 97 -9.48 6.92 -1.54
N VAL A 98 -10.67 7.27 -1.07
CA VAL A 98 -11.83 6.37 -1.01
C VAL A 98 -12.97 7.07 -1.73
N ILE A 99 -13.46 6.45 -2.80
CA ILE A 99 -14.57 6.98 -3.61
C ILE A 99 -15.71 5.98 -3.58
N GLU A 100 -16.90 6.45 -3.21
CA GLU A 100 -18.13 5.66 -3.23
C GLU A 100 -18.60 5.43 -4.66
N HIS A 101 -19.12 4.23 -4.94
CA HIS A 101 -19.67 3.91 -6.25
C HIS A 101 -20.89 4.79 -6.55
N GLY A 102 -20.93 5.39 -7.73
CA GLY A 102 -21.95 6.37 -8.12
C GLY A 102 -21.62 7.82 -7.75
N TYR A 103 -20.57 8.07 -6.96
CA TYR A 103 -20.00 9.42 -6.86
C TYR A 103 -19.39 9.83 -8.20
N SER A 104 -19.64 11.06 -8.62
CA SER A 104 -19.04 11.65 -9.82
C SER A 104 -18.64 13.09 -9.55
N SER A 105 -17.35 13.36 -9.67
CA SER A 105 -16.76 14.70 -9.75
C SER A 105 -16.74 15.24 -11.19
N GLY A 106 -17.20 14.45 -12.18
CA GLY A 106 -16.98 14.70 -13.60
C GLY A 106 -15.62 14.23 -14.13
N GLN A 107 -14.74 13.70 -13.26
CA GLN A 107 -13.48 13.05 -13.62
C GLN A 107 -13.59 11.52 -13.50
N ASP A 108 -12.66 10.81 -14.12
CA ASP A 108 -12.49 9.36 -13.94
C ASP A 108 -12.02 9.06 -12.50
N THR A 109 -12.64 8.06 -11.85
CA THR A 109 -12.39 7.72 -10.44
C THR A 109 -10.93 7.41 -10.13
N VAL A 110 -10.23 6.72 -11.04
CA VAL A 110 -8.81 6.37 -10.84
C VAL A 110 -7.97 7.64 -10.86
N THR A 111 -8.24 8.53 -11.83
CA THR A 111 -7.57 9.82 -11.96
C THR A 111 -7.78 10.69 -10.71
N GLU A 112 -9.02 10.79 -10.22
CA GLU A 112 -9.34 11.54 -9.00
C GLU A 112 -8.60 10.99 -7.77
N CYS A 113 -8.61 9.67 -7.59
CA CYS A 113 -7.90 9.03 -6.49
C CYS A 113 -6.39 9.29 -6.56
N PHE A 114 -5.82 9.20 -7.76
CA PHE A 114 -4.42 9.46 -7.99
C PHE A 114 -4.04 10.91 -7.64
N GLU A 115 -4.84 11.89 -8.06
CA GLU A 115 -4.62 13.30 -7.71
C GLU A 115 -4.68 13.53 -6.21
N GLN A 116 -5.65 12.91 -5.51
CA GLN A 116 -5.75 12.97 -4.05
C GLN A 116 -4.50 12.39 -3.37
N ILE A 117 -4.06 11.19 -3.76
CA ILE A 117 -2.87 10.54 -3.19
C ILE A 117 -1.61 11.37 -3.48
N ALA A 118 -1.40 11.80 -4.73
CA ALA A 118 -0.24 12.59 -5.14
C ALA A 118 -0.18 13.94 -4.41
N SER A 119 -1.32 14.64 -4.30
CA SER A 119 -1.42 15.89 -3.55
C SER A 119 -1.05 15.70 -2.07
N ARG A 120 -1.58 14.66 -1.42
CA ARG A 120 -1.29 14.41 0.00
C ARG A 120 0.15 14.00 0.24
N PHE A 121 0.76 13.26 -0.68
CA PHE A 121 2.18 12.90 -0.61
C PHE A 121 3.08 14.12 -0.79
N ASP A 122 2.77 15.02 -1.74
CA ASP A 122 3.49 16.28 -1.92
C ASP A 122 3.39 17.19 -0.68
N MET A 123 2.20 17.30 -0.09
CA MET A 123 1.99 18.02 1.16
C MET A 123 2.80 17.42 2.31
N TYR A 124 2.95 16.09 2.36
CA TYR A 124 3.79 15.41 3.35
C TYR A 124 5.26 15.78 3.18
N LEU A 125 5.82 15.71 1.96
CA LEU A 125 7.20 16.10 1.68
C LEU A 125 7.45 17.59 1.98
N SER A 126 6.49 18.45 1.63
CA SER A 126 6.54 19.89 1.95
C SER A 126 6.62 20.15 3.46
N ARG A 127 5.90 19.37 4.28
CA ARG A 127 5.99 19.48 5.76
C ARG A 127 7.35 19.04 6.27
N LEU A 128 7.92 17.96 5.73
CA LEU A 128 9.28 17.53 6.09
C LEU A 128 10.31 18.61 5.74
N HIS A 129 10.20 19.21 4.55
CA HIS A 129 11.08 20.30 4.14
C HIS A 129 11.00 21.49 5.09
N LYS A 130 9.79 21.92 5.47
CA LYS A 130 9.58 22.98 6.47
C LYS A 130 10.19 22.65 7.84
N ASN A 131 10.33 21.37 8.17
CA ASN A 131 10.97 20.88 9.39
C ASN A 131 12.48 20.62 9.21
N GLY A 132 13.10 21.14 8.15
CA GLY A 132 14.54 21.01 7.88
C GLY A 132 14.96 19.68 7.24
N GLN A 133 14.00 18.84 6.83
CA GLN A 133 14.23 17.54 6.22
C GLN A 133 13.82 17.55 4.75
N THR A 134 14.71 18.03 3.88
CA THR A 134 14.46 18.07 2.44
C THR A 134 14.59 16.69 1.82
N HIS A 135 13.50 16.17 1.25
CA HIS A 135 13.48 14.88 0.58
C HIS A 135 12.73 14.96 -0.75
N ARG A 136 13.19 14.20 -1.74
CA ARG A 136 12.46 13.92 -2.98
C ARG A 136 11.53 12.73 -2.79
N GLY A 137 10.50 12.65 -3.63
CA GLY A 137 9.52 11.55 -3.66
C GLY A 137 9.47 10.84 -5.01
N ILE A 138 9.33 9.52 -4.98
CA ILE A 138 8.97 8.71 -6.14
C ILE A 138 7.73 7.90 -5.78
N ALA A 139 6.72 7.92 -6.64
CA ALA A 139 5.56 7.04 -6.49
C ALA A 139 5.70 5.84 -7.44
N ILE A 140 5.50 4.66 -6.87
CA ILE A 140 5.58 3.34 -7.52
C ILE A 140 4.18 2.77 -7.44
N PHE A 141 3.55 2.59 -8.60
CA PHE A 141 2.24 2.00 -8.71
C PHE A 141 2.40 0.55 -9.12
N ASP A 142 1.67 -0.34 -8.46
CA ASP A 142 1.58 -1.70 -8.97
C ASP A 142 0.92 -1.69 -10.35
N LYS A 143 1.23 -2.69 -11.18
CA LYS A 143 0.62 -2.82 -12.49
C LYS A 143 -0.85 -3.17 -12.30
N SER A 144 -1.71 -2.17 -12.40
CA SER A 144 -3.14 -2.41 -12.53
C SER A 144 -3.44 -3.20 -13.80
N SER A 145 -4.46 -4.06 -13.69
CA SER A 145 -4.98 -4.91 -14.77
C SER A 145 -5.43 -4.14 -16.02
N THR A 146 -5.54 -2.81 -15.94
CA THR A 146 -5.87 -1.87 -17.01
C THR A 146 -4.66 -1.33 -17.81
N GLY A 147 -3.44 -1.78 -17.54
CA GLY A 147 -2.31 -1.69 -18.48
C GLY A 147 -1.65 -0.32 -18.65
N LYS A 148 -1.95 0.67 -17.80
CA LYS A 148 -1.25 1.96 -17.80
C LYS A 148 -0.36 2.09 -16.55
N SER A 149 0.94 1.89 -16.74
CA SER A 149 1.95 2.19 -15.73
C SER A 149 2.07 3.71 -15.57
N HIS A 150 1.61 4.25 -14.44
CA HIS A 150 1.82 5.64 -14.08
C HIS A 150 3.03 5.72 -13.15
N SER A 151 4.14 6.31 -13.60
CA SER A 151 5.29 6.60 -12.74
C SER A 151 5.32 8.10 -12.46
N ILE A 152 5.18 8.50 -11.20
CA ILE A 152 5.35 9.90 -10.80
C ILE A 152 6.77 10.09 -10.27
N ILE A 153 7.53 10.97 -10.94
CA ILE A 153 8.73 11.56 -10.36
C ILE A 153 8.32 12.90 -9.76
N GLY A 154 8.09 12.93 -8.45
CA GLY A 154 7.81 14.15 -7.71
C GLY A 154 9.09 14.98 -7.55
N THR A 155 9.29 15.96 -8.44
CA THR A 155 10.36 16.96 -8.30
C THR A 155 9.75 18.34 -8.18
N ARG A 156 9.17 18.67 -7.02
CA ARG A 156 9.00 20.06 -6.63
C ARG A 156 9.54 20.23 -5.22
N ILE A 157 10.53 21.12 -5.13
CA ILE A 157 11.18 21.57 -3.90
C ILE A 157 10.38 22.80 -3.45
#